data_AF-A0A842R1G4-F1
#
_entry.id   AF-A0A842R1G4-F1
#
_cell.length_a   1.000
_cell.length_b   1.000
_cell.length_c   1.000
_cell.angle_alpha   90.00
_cell.angle_beta   90.00
_cell.angle_gamma   90.00
#
_symmetry.space_group_name_H-M   'P 1'
#
loop_
_entity.id
_entity.type
_entity.pdbx_description
1 polymer ?
#
loop_
_entity_poly.entity_id
_entity_poly.type
_entity_poly.pdbx_seq_one_letter_code
_entity_poly.pdbx_strand_id
1 'polypeptide(L)'
;MRIRLMGKKIVLIGPPSVGKTTLRKIFFEGESAQRLLEFAVKPTYGKDAIMVDFGEEIGIFDLSGQELERWLESDEREVFFETDLLLIVVDATQPVEMNLETLERVLSARRSLCQDAFVYFLVHKVDLLKPSRLDELEGRYRERLDGVRDLRVHFSSVARPLYLATLKIFIDLLQEMIGKELLFKNVDFSFLKDAIILLSFLRDKDGVPMAQLQDGLQEFTLSVGRLIERGFLKIREEDGKEMLEILPQGKQYINSVISSFSLDDLKGIDTNRLQLHGPGDIDYPFIGLLMCDNLGRTLVVSEAEEGVFKEMFVQNEVSQKQYDIHLIPMFLSALRDFSKEISLIGDDDFHLRGDHFDMSVFDHEGFTLILFTNSGVKLTTFRDEIHDFFKKFVKGKKGLLEDVVKKGDMSRLAPLASEASTWIDQLNEKYKDTVEDSLLSDFNYLKKVYGNLEELSRRIIEKYTGILKQVKLIKERLTRAFFKDDTVALKHLLDEAKQIQKEFPG
;
A
#
# COMPACT_ATOMS: atom_id res chain seq x y z
N MET A 1 -32.12 -20.76 -15.64
CA MET A 1 -31.90 -19.49 -14.90
C MET A 1 -31.82 -19.86 -13.41
N ARG A 2 -30.61 -20.09 -12.89
CA ARG A 2 -30.39 -20.37 -11.47
C ARG A 2 -30.45 -19.04 -10.73
N ILE A 3 -31.22 -18.98 -9.65
CA ILE A 3 -31.34 -17.81 -8.79
C ILE A 3 -30.01 -17.73 -8.02
N ARG A 4 -29.18 -16.73 -8.34
CA ARG A 4 -27.94 -16.44 -7.61
C ARG A 4 -28.32 -16.10 -6.17
N LEU A 5 -27.84 -16.89 -5.20
CA LEU A 5 -27.92 -16.49 -3.79
C LEU A 5 -27.14 -15.18 -3.64
N MET A 6 -27.72 -14.19 -2.96
CA MET A 6 -27.35 -12.76 -3.02
C MET A 6 -25.97 -12.37 -2.44
N GLY A 7 -25.02 -13.31 -2.30
CA GLY A 7 -23.68 -13.05 -1.77
C GLY A 7 -22.56 -13.43 -2.72
N LYS A 8 -21.38 -12.85 -2.51
CA LYS A 8 -20.15 -13.22 -3.22
C LYS A 8 -19.53 -14.47 -2.61
N LYS A 9 -18.72 -15.20 -3.37
CA LYS A 9 -18.11 -16.45 -2.90
C LYS A 9 -16.62 -16.56 -3.22
N ILE A 10 -15.82 -16.81 -2.18
CA ILE A 10 -14.39 -17.14 -2.24
C ILE A 10 -14.18 -18.60 -1.90
N VAL A 11 -13.39 -19.29 -2.71
CA VAL A 11 -12.93 -20.65 -2.42
C VAL A 11 -11.42 -20.67 -2.27
N LEU A 12 -10.94 -21.10 -1.10
CA LEU A 12 -9.54 -21.34 -0.80
C LEU A 12 -9.23 -22.81 -1.09
N ILE A 13 -8.26 -23.06 -1.98
CA ILE A 13 -7.88 -24.40 -2.40
C ILE A 13 -6.36 -24.53 -2.52
N GLY A 14 -5.87 -25.75 -2.29
CA GLY A 14 -4.46 -26.07 -2.41
C GLY A 14 -4.08 -27.27 -1.54
N PRO A 15 -2.82 -27.74 -1.62
CA PRO A 15 -2.34 -28.91 -0.90
C PRO A 15 -2.48 -28.77 0.63
N PRO A 16 -2.33 -29.86 1.40
CA PRO A 16 -2.35 -29.77 2.86
C PRO A 16 -1.17 -28.93 3.38
N SER A 17 -1.35 -28.30 4.54
CA SER A 17 -0.29 -27.56 5.26
C SER A 17 0.29 -26.32 4.55
N VAL A 18 -0.27 -25.86 3.44
CA VAL A 18 0.21 -24.66 2.71
C VAL A 18 -0.19 -23.33 3.36
N GLY A 19 -1.02 -23.33 4.41
CA GLY A 19 -1.39 -22.13 5.17
C GLY A 19 -2.78 -21.55 4.87
N LYS A 20 -3.65 -22.24 4.14
CA LYS A 20 -5.01 -21.77 3.78
C LYS A 20 -5.84 -21.31 4.99
N THR A 21 -5.98 -22.19 5.98
CA THR A 21 -6.74 -21.90 7.20
C THR A 21 -6.13 -20.76 8.00
N THR A 22 -4.79 -20.67 8.03
CA THR A 22 -4.07 -19.55 8.66
C THR A 22 -4.38 -18.23 7.96
N LEU A 23 -4.29 -18.18 6.63
CA LEU A 23 -4.65 -17.01 5.84
C LEU A 23 -6.10 -16.60 6.06
N ARG A 24 -7.02 -17.57 6.07
CA ARG A 24 -8.44 -17.30 6.31
C ARG A 24 -8.67 -16.65 7.68
N LYS A 25 -8.11 -17.26 8.72
CA LYS A 25 -8.24 -16.79 10.11
C LYS A 25 -7.66 -15.38 10.28
N ILE A 26 -6.53 -15.09 9.67
CA ILE A 26 -5.88 -13.77 9.77
C ILE A 26 -6.70 -12.71 9.03
N PHE A 27 -7.00 -12.94 7.75
CA PHE A 27 -7.49 -11.89 6.86
C PHE A 27 -9.01 -11.75 6.81
N PHE A 28 -9.76 -12.77 7.24
CA PHE A 28 -11.23 -12.74 7.25
C PHE A 28 -11.83 -12.87 8.66
N GLU A 29 -11.14 -13.52 9.60
CA GLU A 29 -11.63 -13.69 10.98
C GLU A 29 -10.94 -12.76 12.00
N GLY A 30 -9.86 -12.07 11.60
CA GLY A 30 -9.13 -11.13 12.47
C GLY A 30 -8.28 -11.80 13.56
N GLU A 31 -7.89 -13.07 13.39
CA GLU A 31 -6.96 -13.74 14.31
C GLU A 31 -5.52 -13.21 14.16
N SER A 32 -4.75 -13.21 15.25
CA SER A 32 -3.35 -12.75 15.25
C SER A 32 -2.44 -13.73 14.51
N ALA A 33 -1.60 -13.21 13.62
CA ALA A 33 -0.62 -13.96 12.86
C ALA A 33 0.43 -14.62 13.76
N GLN A 34 0.92 -13.91 14.78
CA GLN A 34 1.89 -14.42 15.76
C GLN A 34 1.32 -15.60 16.55
N ARG A 35 0.06 -15.53 16.98
CA ARG A 35 -0.59 -16.67 17.65
C ARG A 35 -0.67 -17.90 16.75
N LEU A 36 -0.96 -17.72 15.46
CA LEU A 36 -1.09 -18.84 14.52
C LEU A 36 0.24 -19.39 14.03
N LEU A 37 1.31 -18.60 14.11
CA LEU A 37 2.68 -19.07 13.91
C LEU A 37 3.20 -19.86 15.13
N GLU A 38 2.84 -19.44 16.34
CA GLU A 38 3.24 -20.10 17.60
C GLU A 38 2.42 -21.37 17.89
N PHE A 39 1.13 -21.39 17.53
CA PHE A 39 0.23 -22.53 17.72
C PHE A 39 -0.22 -23.08 16.37
N ALA A 40 0.26 -24.28 16.02
CA ALA A 40 -0.14 -24.96 14.80
C ALA A 40 -1.67 -25.08 14.70
N VAL A 41 -2.22 -24.59 13.58
CA VAL A 41 -3.65 -24.70 13.28
C VAL A 41 -3.98 -26.17 13.06
N LYS A 42 -5.10 -26.64 13.64
CA LYS A 42 -5.56 -28.01 13.43
C LYS A 42 -5.89 -28.23 11.95
N PRO A 43 -5.62 -29.43 11.38
CA PRO A 43 -6.01 -29.75 10.01
C PRO A 43 -7.53 -29.57 9.80
N THR A 44 -7.91 -28.93 8.70
CA THR A 44 -9.30 -28.84 8.25
C THR A 44 -9.73 -30.18 7.67
N TYR A 45 -10.86 -30.72 8.14
CA TYR A 45 -11.51 -31.91 7.58
C TYR A 45 -12.74 -31.48 6.78
N GLY A 46 -12.93 -31.97 5.56
CA GLY A 46 -14.06 -31.56 4.72
C GLY A 46 -13.90 -30.13 4.18
N LYS A 47 -15.01 -29.38 4.20
CA LYS A 47 -15.05 -27.95 3.91
C LYS A 47 -15.42 -27.19 5.18
N ASP A 48 -14.73 -26.09 5.43
CA ASP A 48 -15.11 -25.14 6.47
C ASP A 48 -15.50 -23.80 5.82
N ALA A 49 -16.64 -23.25 6.22
CA ALA A 49 -17.23 -22.08 5.56
C ALA A 49 -17.61 -21.03 6.59
N ILE A 50 -17.23 -19.78 6.31
CA ILE A 50 -17.60 -18.61 7.11
C ILE A 50 -18.32 -17.62 6.22
N MET A 51 -19.21 -16.82 6.82
CA MET A 51 -19.81 -15.65 6.18
C MET A 51 -19.18 -14.42 6.82
N VAL A 52 -18.71 -13.50 5.99
CA VAL A 52 -18.17 -12.21 6.41
C VAL A 52 -18.91 -11.10 5.70
N ASP A 53 -19.22 -10.04 6.44
CA ASP A 53 -19.89 -8.85 5.91
C ASP A 53 -18.84 -7.75 5.73
N PHE A 54 -18.53 -7.48 4.47
CA PHE A 54 -17.72 -6.33 4.09
C PHE A 54 -18.60 -5.31 3.39
N GLY A 55 -19.84 -5.04 3.80
CA GLY A 55 -20.81 -4.22 3.05
C GLY A 55 -21.50 -4.98 1.90
N GLU A 56 -20.97 -6.14 1.54
CA GLU A 56 -21.68 -7.24 0.88
C GLU A 56 -21.38 -8.54 1.65
N GLU A 57 -22.34 -9.46 1.68
CA GLU A 57 -22.13 -10.78 2.28
C GLU A 57 -21.21 -11.62 1.39
N ILE A 58 -20.05 -12.03 1.93
CA ILE A 58 -19.08 -12.87 1.26
C ILE A 58 -18.97 -14.20 1.99
N GLY A 59 -19.25 -15.30 1.26
CA GLY A 59 -19.01 -16.65 1.74
C GLY A 59 -17.59 -17.10 1.43
N ILE A 60 -16.85 -17.52 2.45
CA ILE A 60 -15.46 -17.94 2.33
C ILE A 60 -15.34 -19.42 2.69
N PHE A 61 -14.93 -20.22 1.72
CA PHE A 61 -14.85 -21.69 1.81
C PHE A 61 -13.40 -22.13 1.83
N ASP A 62 -12.93 -22.66 2.97
CA ASP A 62 -11.62 -23.33 3.11
C ASP A 62 -11.77 -24.83 2.85
N LEU A 63 -11.18 -25.30 1.76
CA LEU A 63 -11.24 -26.70 1.37
C LEU A 63 -10.07 -27.48 1.98
N SER A 64 -10.37 -28.65 2.55
CA SER A 64 -9.32 -29.53 3.06
C SER A 64 -8.36 -29.93 1.93
N GLY A 65 -7.07 -29.67 2.16
CA GLY A 65 -6.04 -30.05 1.21
C GLY A 65 -5.80 -31.57 1.14
N GLN A 66 -6.21 -32.32 2.18
CA GLN A 66 -6.12 -33.79 2.17
C GLN A 66 -7.11 -34.42 1.19
N GLU A 67 -8.17 -33.68 0.86
CA GLU A 67 -9.26 -34.12 -0.01
C GLU A 67 -9.20 -33.41 -1.36
N LEU A 68 -8.04 -32.88 -1.77
CA LEU A 68 -7.87 -32.15 -3.02
C LEU A 68 -8.39 -32.94 -4.24
N GLU A 69 -8.08 -34.23 -4.29
CA GLU A 69 -8.59 -35.17 -5.30
C GLU A 69 -10.11 -35.23 -5.32
N ARG A 70 -10.74 -35.31 -4.14
CA ARG A 70 -12.19 -35.35 -4.00
C ARG A 70 -12.81 -34.08 -4.56
N TRP A 71 -12.26 -32.90 -4.26
CA TRP A 71 -12.79 -31.63 -4.75
C TRP A 71 -12.64 -31.48 -6.27
N LEU A 72 -11.53 -31.96 -6.83
CA LEU A 72 -11.21 -31.75 -8.25
C LEU A 72 -11.73 -32.85 -9.17
N GLU A 73 -11.91 -34.07 -8.66
CA GLU A 73 -12.17 -35.25 -9.48
C GLU A 73 -13.54 -35.89 -9.25
N SER A 74 -14.14 -35.75 -8.06
CA SER A 74 -15.43 -36.39 -7.72
C SER A 74 -16.66 -35.55 -8.11
N ASP A 75 -17.85 -36.07 -7.84
CA ASP A 75 -19.13 -35.35 -8.01
C ASP A 75 -19.30 -34.19 -7.01
N GLU A 76 -18.45 -34.10 -5.97
CA GLU A 76 -18.49 -33.01 -4.97
C GLU A 76 -17.87 -31.69 -5.44
N ARG A 77 -17.65 -31.57 -6.76
CA ARG A 77 -17.26 -30.34 -7.46
C ARG A 77 -18.28 -29.21 -7.32
N GLU A 78 -19.46 -29.46 -6.76
CA GLU A 78 -20.49 -28.44 -6.51
C GLU A 78 -19.98 -27.27 -5.65
N VAL A 79 -18.94 -27.49 -4.84
CA VAL A 79 -18.31 -26.43 -4.05
C VAL A 79 -17.72 -25.30 -4.90
N PHE A 80 -17.46 -25.53 -6.20
CA PHE A 80 -17.00 -24.51 -7.14
C PHE A 80 -18.13 -23.73 -7.82
N PHE A 81 -19.39 -24.17 -7.72
CA PHE A 81 -20.49 -23.47 -8.38
C PHE A 81 -20.68 -22.07 -7.80
N GLU A 82 -20.92 -21.10 -8.70
CA GLU A 82 -21.13 -19.69 -8.36
C GLU A 82 -19.97 -19.08 -7.56
N THR A 83 -18.75 -19.62 -7.69
CA THR A 83 -17.55 -19.02 -7.12
C THR A 83 -17.19 -17.76 -7.90
N ASP A 84 -17.05 -16.63 -7.22
CA ASP A 84 -16.58 -15.37 -7.81
C ASP A 84 -15.05 -15.29 -7.80
N LEU A 85 -14.39 -15.91 -6.82
CA LEU A 85 -12.94 -15.90 -6.70
C LEU A 85 -12.37 -17.23 -6.20
N LEU A 86 -11.33 -17.70 -6.90
CA LEU A 86 -10.49 -18.83 -6.52
C LEU A 86 -9.17 -18.34 -5.95
N LEU A 87 -8.93 -18.65 -4.68
CA LEU A 87 -7.67 -18.38 -4.00
C LEU A 87 -6.88 -19.69 -3.89
N ILE A 88 -5.97 -19.90 -4.83
CA ILE A 88 -5.12 -21.09 -4.93
C ILE A 88 -3.85 -20.82 -4.12
N VAL A 89 -3.59 -21.62 -3.09
CA VAL A 89 -2.44 -21.44 -2.19
C VAL A 89 -1.51 -22.63 -2.31
N VAL A 90 -0.23 -22.37 -2.54
CA VAL A 90 0.83 -23.38 -2.60
C VAL A 90 2.00 -23.00 -1.68
N ASP A 91 2.86 -23.96 -1.36
CA ASP A 91 4.00 -23.73 -0.47
C ASP A 91 5.27 -23.48 -1.29
N ALA A 92 5.91 -22.33 -1.08
CA ALA A 92 7.11 -21.89 -1.79
C ALA A 92 8.32 -22.79 -1.56
N THR A 93 8.30 -23.60 -0.50
CA THR A 93 9.38 -24.56 -0.21
C THR A 93 9.29 -25.83 -1.06
N GLN A 94 8.14 -26.10 -1.68
CA GLN A 94 7.92 -27.24 -2.54
C GLN A 94 8.49 -27.02 -3.95
N PRO A 95 8.75 -28.10 -4.71
CA PRO A 95 9.15 -27.99 -6.12
C PRO A 95 8.13 -27.20 -6.94
N VAL A 96 8.62 -26.32 -7.80
CA VAL A 96 7.79 -25.46 -8.68
C VAL A 96 6.83 -26.31 -9.52
N GLU A 97 7.33 -27.42 -10.06
CA GLU A 97 6.57 -28.34 -10.91
C GLU A 97 5.32 -28.89 -10.21
N MET A 98 5.44 -29.26 -8.93
CA MET A 98 4.32 -29.77 -8.14
C MET A 98 3.26 -28.69 -7.88
N ASN A 99 3.73 -27.46 -7.66
CA ASN A 99 2.83 -26.32 -7.47
C ASN A 99 2.12 -25.93 -8.77
N LEU A 100 2.83 -25.97 -9.91
CA LEU A 100 2.26 -25.75 -11.24
C LEU A 100 1.25 -26.84 -11.63
N GLU A 101 1.54 -28.11 -11.34
CA GLU A 101 0.59 -29.21 -11.53
C GLU A 101 -0.70 -28.97 -10.73
N THR A 102 -0.57 -28.55 -9.48
CA THR A 102 -1.73 -28.20 -8.65
C THR A 102 -2.54 -27.06 -9.27
N LEU A 103 -1.87 -26.00 -9.73
CA LEU A 103 -2.50 -24.87 -10.41
C LEU A 103 -3.26 -25.32 -11.67
N GLU A 104 -2.64 -26.11 -12.54
CA GLU A 104 -3.24 -26.60 -13.78
C GLU A 104 -4.51 -27.41 -13.53
N ARG A 105 -4.48 -28.28 -12.51
CA ARG A 105 -5.65 -29.08 -12.12
C ARG A 105 -6.81 -28.22 -11.63
N VAL A 106 -6.52 -27.19 -10.81
CA VAL A 106 -7.54 -26.24 -10.35
C VAL A 106 -8.08 -25.39 -11.51
N LEU A 107 -7.21 -24.92 -12.42
CA LEU A 107 -7.63 -24.17 -13.62
C LEU A 107 -8.48 -25.03 -14.57
N SER A 108 -8.24 -26.34 -14.64
CA SER A 108 -9.10 -27.27 -15.35
C SER A 108 -10.51 -27.34 -14.74
N ALA A 109 -10.60 -27.45 -13.41
CA ALA A 109 -11.87 -27.41 -12.69
C ALA A 109 -12.59 -26.07 -12.88
N ARG A 110 -11.89 -24.93 -12.80
CA ARG A 110 -12.45 -23.59 -13.05
C ARG A 110 -13.13 -23.51 -14.41
N ARG A 111 -12.45 -23.95 -15.47
CA ARG A 111 -12.95 -23.90 -16.85
C ARG A 111 -14.28 -24.63 -17.03
N SER A 112 -14.56 -25.65 -16.23
CA SER A 112 -15.79 -26.44 -16.33
C SER A 112 -16.88 -26.03 -15.34
N LEU A 113 -16.54 -25.40 -14.22
CA LEU A 113 -17.47 -25.20 -13.10
C LEU A 113 -17.74 -23.72 -12.76
N CYS A 114 -16.77 -22.83 -13.01
CA CYS A 114 -16.81 -21.42 -12.63
C CYS A 114 -15.89 -20.57 -13.52
N GLN A 115 -16.17 -20.55 -14.83
CA GLN A 115 -15.33 -19.91 -15.83
C GLN A 115 -15.05 -18.42 -15.54
N ASP A 116 -16.04 -17.71 -14.98
CA ASP A 116 -15.96 -16.27 -14.71
C ASP A 116 -15.24 -15.92 -13.40
N ALA A 117 -14.83 -16.92 -12.59
CA ALA A 117 -14.17 -16.66 -11.33
C ALA A 117 -12.78 -16.03 -11.54
N PHE A 118 -12.46 -14.98 -10.78
CA PHE A 118 -11.10 -14.46 -10.69
C PHE A 118 -10.17 -15.50 -10.07
N VAL A 119 -8.90 -15.56 -10.51
CA VAL A 119 -7.93 -16.52 -9.97
C VAL A 119 -6.74 -15.80 -9.37
N TYR A 120 -6.56 -16.01 -8.07
CA TYR A 120 -5.38 -15.61 -7.33
C TYR A 120 -4.55 -16.86 -7.01
N PHE A 121 -3.29 -16.85 -7.41
CA PHE A 121 -2.33 -17.90 -7.12
C PHE A 121 -1.26 -17.39 -6.18
N LEU A 122 -1.33 -17.84 -4.93
CA LEU A 122 -0.44 -17.44 -3.84
C LEU A 122 0.63 -18.49 -3.63
N VAL A 123 1.86 -18.13 -3.98
CA VAL A 123 3.07 -18.87 -3.60
C VAL A 123 3.44 -18.42 -2.19
N HIS A 124 3.01 -19.21 -1.20
CA HIS A 124 3.01 -18.83 0.21
C HIS A 124 4.23 -19.35 0.97
N LYS A 125 4.55 -18.73 2.11
CA LYS A 125 5.71 -19.02 2.98
C LYS A 125 7.07 -18.75 2.34
N VAL A 126 7.15 -17.71 1.52
CA VAL A 126 8.41 -17.30 0.89
C VAL A 126 9.46 -16.82 1.89
N ASP A 127 9.06 -16.48 3.13
CA ASP A 127 9.96 -16.15 4.23
C ASP A 127 10.88 -17.32 4.65
N LEU A 128 10.52 -18.54 4.28
CA LEU A 128 11.35 -19.73 4.52
C LEU A 128 12.47 -19.91 3.49
N LEU A 129 12.53 -19.04 2.48
CA LEU A 129 13.54 -19.07 1.42
C LEU A 129 14.61 -18.01 1.67
N LYS A 130 15.81 -18.28 1.14
CA LYS A 130 16.88 -17.27 1.06
C LYS A 130 16.57 -16.32 -0.11
N PRO A 131 16.97 -15.03 -0.05
CA PRO A 131 16.70 -14.05 -1.11
C PRO A 131 17.06 -14.56 -2.52
N SER A 132 18.28 -15.08 -2.71
CA SER A 132 18.71 -15.60 -4.02
C SER A 132 17.85 -16.74 -4.57
N ARG A 133 17.27 -17.56 -3.68
CA ARG A 133 16.36 -18.66 -4.08
C ARG A 133 14.95 -18.14 -4.36
N LEU A 134 14.54 -17.06 -3.69
CA LEU A 134 13.28 -16.40 -3.98
C LEU A 134 13.35 -15.78 -5.39
N ASP A 135 14.40 -15.04 -5.72
CA ASP A 135 14.59 -14.45 -7.04
C ASP A 135 14.55 -15.51 -8.16
N GLU A 136 15.24 -16.64 -7.96
CA GLU A 136 15.19 -17.78 -8.88
C GLU A 136 13.77 -18.35 -9.00
N LEU A 137 13.08 -18.52 -7.87
CA LEU A 137 11.71 -19.04 -7.84
C LEU A 137 10.74 -18.12 -8.60
N GLU A 138 10.84 -16.81 -8.37
CA GLU A 138 10.02 -15.80 -9.04
C GLU A 138 10.24 -15.81 -10.55
N GLY A 139 11.50 -15.85 -10.99
CA GLY A 139 11.86 -15.95 -12.41
C GLY A 139 11.23 -17.17 -13.07
N ARG A 140 11.27 -18.33 -12.39
CA ARG A 140 10.67 -19.58 -12.91
C ARG A 140 9.15 -19.53 -13.02
N TYR A 141 8.46 -18.96 -12.04
CA TYR A 141 7.00 -18.79 -12.16
C TYR A 141 6.65 -17.77 -13.23
N ARG A 142 7.41 -16.67 -13.35
CA ARG A 142 7.20 -15.66 -14.38
C ARG A 142 7.34 -16.26 -15.77
N GLU A 143 8.41 -16.99 -16.03
CA GLU A 143 8.65 -17.67 -17.33
C GLU A 143 7.51 -18.65 -17.69
N ARG A 144 7.01 -19.40 -16.71
CA ARG A 144 6.01 -20.47 -16.95
C ARG A 144 4.57 -19.98 -16.99
N LEU A 145 4.27 -18.87 -16.31
CA LEU A 145 2.92 -18.33 -16.18
C LEU A 145 2.73 -17.04 -16.99
N ASP A 146 3.75 -16.62 -17.74
CA ASP A 146 3.63 -15.51 -18.67
C ASP A 146 2.51 -15.76 -19.69
N GLY A 147 1.67 -14.76 -19.91
CA GLY A 147 0.53 -14.84 -20.82
C GLY A 147 -0.66 -15.69 -20.35
N VAL A 148 -0.64 -16.28 -19.14
CA VAL A 148 -1.83 -16.96 -18.59
C VAL A 148 -2.88 -15.91 -18.21
N ARG A 149 -3.91 -15.79 -19.04
CA ARG A 149 -5.00 -14.81 -18.84
C ARG A 149 -5.78 -15.10 -17.55
N ASP A 150 -6.24 -14.03 -16.91
CA ASP A 150 -7.08 -14.05 -15.71
C ASP A 150 -6.45 -14.78 -14.50
N LEU A 151 -5.13 -14.82 -14.43
CA LEU A 151 -4.36 -15.37 -13.32
C LEU A 151 -3.47 -14.29 -12.70
N ARG A 152 -3.65 -14.04 -11.40
CA ARG A 152 -2.79 -13.14 -10.62
C ARG A 152 -1.87 -13.95 -9.73
N VAL A 153 -0.56 -13.85 -9.97
CA VAL A 153 0.45 -14.58 -9.21
C VAL A 153 1.03 -13.67 -8.14
N HIS A 154 1.05 -14.15 -6.90
CA HIS A 154 1.53 -13.40 -5.75
C HIS A 154 2.41 -14.24 -4.84
N PHE A 155 3.52 -13.66 -4.40
CA PHE A 155 4.41 -14.23 -3.40
C PHE A 155 4.01 -13.67 -2.03
N SER A 156 3.75 -14.55 -1.06
CA SER A 156 3.13 -14.14 0.20
C SER A 156 3.72 -14.86 1.41
N SER A 157 3.63 -14.20 2.56
CA SER A 157 3.94 -14.80 3.85
C SER A 157 3.26 -14.04 4.98
N VAL A 158 2.82 -14.78 5.99
CA VAL A 158 2.31 -14.23 7.25
C VAL A 158 3.43 -13.82 8.21
N ALA A 159 4.69 -14.13 7.88
CA ALA A 159 5.83 -13.70 8.65
C ALA A 159 5.95 -12.17 8.58
N ARG A 160 6.41 -11.57 9.69
CA ARG A 160 6.49 -10.12 9.86
C ARG A 160 7.08 -9.36 8.66
N PRO A 161 8.15 -9.84 7.99
CA PRO A 161 8.71 -9.10 6.86
C PRO A 161 7.76 -8.95 5.66
N LEU A 162 6.86 -9.89 5.42
CA LEU A 162 6.06 -9.93 4.20
C LEU A 162 4.55 -9.84 4.46
N TYR A 163 4.19 -9.62 5.72
CA TYR A 163 2.80 -9.54 6.15
C TYR A 163 2.03 -8.43 5.44
N LEU A 164 2.60 -7.23 5.32
CA LEU A 164 1.91 -6.09 4.69
C LEU A 164 1.71 -6.28 3.19
N ALA A 165 2.70 -6.83 2.50
CA ALA A 165 2.55 -7.21 1.10
C ALA A 165 1.41 -8.23 0.95
N THR A 166 1.34 -9.20 1.86
CA THR A 166 0.23 -10.17 1.91
C THR A 166 -1.11 -9.49 2.22
N LEU A 167 -1.18 -8.58 3.19
CA LEU A 167 -2.40 -7.84 3.50
C LEU A 167 -2.90 -7.05 2.28
N LYS A 168 -1.98 -6.39 1.54
CA LYS A 168 -2.34 -5.70 0.31
C LYS A 168 -2.95 -6.65 -0.71
N ILE A 169 -2.38 -7.83 -0.92
CA ILE A 169 -2.92 -8.84 -1.83
C ILE A 169 -4.38 -9.15 -1.48
N PHE A 170 -4.69 -9.29 -0.18
CA PHE A 170 -6.06 -9.52 0.29
C PHE A 170 -6.97 -8.29 0.13
N ILE A 171 -6.46 -7.08 0.31
CA ILE A 171 -7.23 -5.85 0.02
C ILE A 171 -7.58 -5.78 -1.46
N ASP A 172 -6.60 -5.99 -2.34
CA ASP A 172 -6.76 -5.94 -3.79
C ASP A 172 -7.75 -7.03 -4.27
N LEU A 173 -7.66 -8.23 -3.70
CA LEU A 173 -8.61 -9.35 -3.84
C LEU A 173 -10.06 -8.93 -3.51
N LEU A 174 -10.27 -8.35 -2.33
CA LEU A 174 -11.60 -7.93 -1.87
C LEU A 174 -12.15 -6.80 -2.75
N GLN A 175 -11.29 -5.85 -3.13
CA GLN A 175 -11.66 -4.75 -4.03
C GLN A 175 -12.12 -5.24 -5.40
N GLU A 176 -11.43 -6.23 -5.96
CA GLU A 176 -11.81 -6.83 -7.25
C GLU A 176 -13.15 -7.56 -7.16
N MET A 177 -13.41 -8.24 -6.04
CA MET A 177 -14.67 -8.96 -5.84
C MET A 177 -15.90 -8.07 -5.70
N ILE A 178 -15.76 -7.00 -4.90
CA ILE A 178 -16.88 -6.15 -4.50
C ILE A 178 -17.04 -4.96 -5.46
N GLY A 179 -16.03 -4.72 -6.30
CA GLY A 179 -15.99 -3.62 -7.25
C GLY A 179 -15.38 -2.36 -6.62
N LYS A 180 -14.61 -1.63 -7.43
CA LYS A 180 -13.81 -0.45 -7.01
C LYS A 180 -14.63 0.65 -6.33
N GLU A 181 -15.95 0.70 -6.53
CA GLU A 181 -16.78 1.80 -6.02
C GLU A 181 -17.22 1.64 -4.56
N LEU A 182 -17.26 0.42 -4.01
CA LEU A 182 -18.11 0.17 -2.84
C LEU A 182 -17.43 0.19 -1.46
N LEU A 183 -16.12 -0.03 -1.28
CA LEU A 183 -15.62 -0.31 0.09
C LEU A 183 -14.32 0.30 0.57
N PHE A 184 -13.51 0.86 -0.31
CA PHE A 184 -12.30 1.56 0.11
C PHE A 184 -12.17 2.88 -0.63
N LYS A 185 -13.27 3.65 -0.70
CA LYS A 185 -13.13 5.12 -0.81
C LYS A 185 -12.39 5.60 0.43
N ASN A 186 -11.06 5.53 0.33
CA ASN A 186 -10.10 6.14 1.23
C ASN A 186 -10.11 5.53 2.65
N VAL A 187 -9.64 4.28 2.83
CA VAL A 187 -8.81 4.04 4.02
C VAL A 187 -7.55 4.84 3.76
N ASP A 188 -7.66 6.10 4.13
CA ASP A 188 -6.64 7.08 3.94
C ASP A 188 -5.60 6.82 5.02
N PHE A 189 -4.64 5.96 4.72
CA PHE A 189 -3.52 5.73 5.61
C PHE A 189 -2.77 7.04 5.87
N SER A 190 -2.86 8.03 4.98
CA SER A 190 -2.35 9.38 5.26
C SER A 190 -3.16 10.05 6.36
N PHE A 191 -4.50 9.99 6.35
CA PHE A 191 -5.32 10.45 7.49
C PHE A 191 -4.96 9.73 8.80
N LEU A 192 -4.76 8.40 8.79
CA LEU A 192 -4.39 7.68 10.01
C LEU A 192 -3.02 8.13 10.53
N LYS A 193 -2.04 8.25 9.64
CA LYS A 193 -0.71 8.78 9.94
C LYS A 193 -0.81 10.20 10.51
N ASP A 194 -1.55 11.07 9.83
CA ASP A 194 -1.73 12.47 10.20
C ASP A 194 -2.44 12.59 11.55
N ALA A 195 -3.47 11.79 11.78
CA ALA A 195 -4.16 11.74 13.06
C ALA A 195 -3.21 11.37 14.20
N ILE A 196 -2.35 10.37 13.99
CA ILE A 196 -1.39 9.95 15.00
C ILE A 196 -0.31 11.02 15.24
N ILE A 197 0.25 11.60 14.17
CA ILE A 197 1.27 12.66 14.26
C ILE A 197 0.69 13.88 15.00
N LEU A 198 -0.50 14.33 14.61
CA LEU A 198 -1.16 15.48 15.21
C LEU A 198 -1.51 15.24 16.68
N LEU A 199 -2.15 14.11 17.00
CA LEU A 199 -2.48 13.79 18.39
C LEU A 199 -1.23 13.61 19.24
N SER A 200 -0.15 13.06 18.69
CA SER A 200 1.13 12.98 19.39
C SER A 200 1.73 14.35 19.66
N PHE A 201 1.69 15.24 18.67
CA PHE A 201 2.21 16.60 18.80
C PHE A 201 1.47 17.41 19.86
N LEU A 202 0.15 17.19 19.96
CA LEU A 202 -0.72 17.87 20.93
C LEU A 202 -0.71 17.22 22.33
N ARG A 203 -0.27 15.96 22.45
CA ARG A 203 -0.37 15.14 23.68
C ARG A 203 0.04 15.88 24.95
N ASP A 204 1.20 16.54 24.90
CA ASP A 204 1.85 17.17 26.05
C ASP A 204 1.69 18.70 26.04
N LYS A 205 0.84 19.24 25.15
CA LYS A 205 0.62 20.68 25.00
C LYS A 205 -0.74 21.09 25.56
N ASP A 206 -0.79 22.26 26.17
CA ASP A 206 -2.01 22.86 26.71
C ASP A 206 -2.71 23.75 25.67
N GLY A 207 -2.86 23.22 24.45
CA GLY A 207 -3.35 23.93 23.28
C GLY A 207 -2.25 24.45 22.35
N VAL A 208 -2.52 24.50 21.05
CA VAL A 208 -1.63 25.09 20.03
C VAL A 208 -2.41 26.07 19.16
N PRO A 209 -1.90 27.29 18.90
CA PRO A 209 -2.57 28.23 18.00
C PRO A 209 -2.76 27.63 16.61
N MET A 210 -3.96 27.72 16.04
CA MET A 210 -4.27 27.19 14.70
C MET A 210 -3.35 27.77 13.61
N ALA A 211 -2.95 29.03 13.73
CA ALA A 211 -2.00 29.67 12.82
C ALA A 211 -0.62 28.96 12.78
N GLN A 212 -0.14 28.43 13.91
CA GLN A 212 1.14 27.70 13.96
C GLN A 212 1.06 26.33 13.30
N LEU A 213 -0.14 25.75 13.19
CA LEU A 213 -0.38 24.50 12.47
C LEU A 213 -0.41 24.76 10.96
N GLN A 214 -0.91 25.92 10.52
CA GLN A 214 -0.97 26.28 9.10
C GLN A 214 0.42 26.51 8.47
N ASP A 215 1.40 27.00 9.23
CA ASP A 215 2.75 27.29 8.71
C ASP A 215 3.67 26.07 8.61
N GLY A 216 3.38 24.98 9.34
CA GLY A 216 4.21 23.77 9.34
C GLY A 216 3.51 22.50 8.86
N LEU A 217 2.18 22.51 8.75
CA LEU A 217 1.34 21.31 8.63
C LEU A 217 0.07 21.62 7.80
N GLN A 218 0.19 22.31 6.66
CA GLN A 218 -0.95 22.57 5.74
C GLN A 218 -1.74 21.29 5.38
N GLU A 219 -1.07 20.13 5.40
CA GLU A 219 -1.65 18.82 5.10
C GLU A 219 -2.73 18.35 6.10
N PHE A 220 -2.78 18.89 7.33
CA PHE A 220 -3.59 18.32 8.42
C PHE A 220 -5.01 18.90 8.51
N THR A 221 -5.37 19.87 7.67
CA THR A 221 -6.66 20.60 7.77
C THR A 221 -7.87 19.67 7.68
N LEU A 222 -7.81 18.66 6.80
CA LEU A 222 -8.83 17.61 6.68
C LEU A 222 -8.86 16.68 7.91
N SER A 223 -7.69 16.39 8.47
CA SER A 223 -7.54 15.51 9.63
C SER A 223 -8.09 16.15 10.91
N VAL A 224 -7.87 17.46 11.11
CA VAL A 224 -8.37 18.22 12.26
C VAL A 224 -9.90 18.14 12.37
N GLY A 225 -10.62 18.42 11.27
CA GLY A 225 -12.08 18.40 11.27
C GLY A 225 -12.66 17.05 11.71
N ARG A 226 -12.15 15.95 11.12
CA ARG A 226 -12.57 14.59 11.48
C ARG A 226 -12.25 14.22 12.92
N LEU A 227 -11.12 14.69 13.46
CA LEU A 227 -10.74 14.42 14.86
C LEU A 227 -11.59 15.22 15.85
N ILE A 228 -12.06 16.42 15.47
CA ILE A 228 -13.04 17.19 16.24
C ILE A 228 -14.39 16.46 16.24
N GLU A 229 -14.88 16.02 15.08
CA GLU A 229 -16.14 15.24 14.97
C GLU A 229 -16.12 13.96 15.81
N ARG A 230 -14.95 13.34 15.96
CA ARG A 230 -14.74 12.13 16.77
C ARG A 230 -14.53 12.42 18.26
N GLY A 231 -14.52 13.68 18.69
CA GLY A 231 -14.32 14.06 20.09
C GLY A 231 -12.88 13.88 20.60
N PHE A 232 -11.89 13.82 19.70
CA PHE A 232 -10.48 13.73 20.08
C PHE A 232 -9.83 15.10 20.23
N LEU A 233 -10.33 16.10 19.50
CA LEU A 233 -9.85 17.48 19.54
C LEU A 233 -11.01 18.46 19.81
N LYS A 234 -10.69 19.66 20.27
CA LYS A 234 -11.59 20.82 20.28
C LYS A 234 -10.81 22.09 19.93
N ILE A 235 -11.51 23.10 19.43
CA ILE A 235 -10.98 24.44 19.27
C ILE A 235 -11.49 25.27 20.47
N ARG A 236 -10.59 25.96 21.18
CA ARG A 236 -10.93 26.98 22.19
C ARG A 236 -10.42 28.34 21.74
N GLU A 237 -11.05 29.42 22.20
CA GLU A 237 -10.56 30.77 21.96
C GLU A 237 -9.81 31.29 23.20
N GLU A 238 -8.61 31.84 23.01
CA GLU A 238 -7.78 32.40 24.08
C GLU A 238 -7.01 33.61 23.55
N ASP A 239 -7.14 34.76 24.20
CA ASP A 239 -6.57 36.05 23.78
C ASP A 239 -6.87 36.42 22.32
N GLY A 240 -8.09 36.10 21.86
CA GLY A 240 -8.53 36.35 20.48
C GLY A 240 -7.87 35.44 19.43
N LYS A 241 -7.28 34.31 19.85
CA LYS A 241 -6.69 33.30 18.97
C LYS A 241 -7.40 31.96 19.14
N GLU A 242 -7.62 31.26 18.03
CA GLU A 242 -8.10 29.88 18.03
C GLU A 242 -6.98 28.91 18.40
N MET A 243 -7.20 28.13 19.44
CA MET A 243 -6.28 27.16 20.01
C MET A 243 -6.84 25.76 19.84
N LEU A 244 -6.09 24.87 19.20
CA LEU A 244 -6.43 23.46 19.06
C LEU A 244 -5.95 22.68 20.29
N GLU A 245 -6.87 22.03 20.99
CA GLU A 245 -6.61 21.28 22.24
C GLU A 245 -7.02 19.81 22.09
N ILE A 246 -6.18 18.89 22.57
CA ILE A 246 -6.51 17.46 22.62
C ILE A 246 -7.37 17.15 23.84
N LEU A 247 -8.49 16.46 23.61
CA LEU A 247 -9.42 16.04 24.65
C LEU A 247 -8.92 14.79 25.41
N PRO A 248 -9.45 14.47 26.60
CA PRO A 248 -9.05 13.28 27.35
C PRO A 248 -9.16 11.97 26.55
N GLN A 249 -10.19 11.84 25.71
CA GLN A 249 -10.37 10.69 24.81
C GLN A 249 -9.25 10.61 23.77
N GLY A 250 -8.86 11.74 23.18
CA GLY A 250 -7.71 11.83 22.28
C GLY A 250 -6.40 11.48 22.97
N LYS A 251 -6.18 11.97 24.21
CA LYS A 251 -5.01 11.62 25.03
C LYS A 251 -4.95 10.13 25.35
N GLN A 252 -6.08 9.53 25.75
CA GLN A 252 -6.15 8.09 26.02
C GLN A 252 -5.88 7.27 24.77
N TYR A 253 -6.47 7.65 23.64
CA TYR A 253 -6.23 7.02 22.35
C TYR A 253 -4.73 7.08 21.98
N ILE A 254 -4.14 8.28 21.95
CA ILE A 254 -2.74 8.42 21.55
C ILE A 254 -1.78 7.80 22.56
N ASN A 255 -2.11 7.76 23.85
CA ASN A 255 -1.31 7.04 24.83
C ASN A 255 -1.40 5.53 24.65
N SER A 256 -2.56 4.98 24.25
CA SER A 256 -2.67 3.56 23.89
C SER A 256 -1.85 3.22 22.64
N VAL A 257 -1.79 4.16 21.69
CA VAL A 257 -0.97 4.11 20.48
C VAL A 257 0.52 4.21 20.85
N ILE A 258 0.98 5.24 21.57
CA ILE A 258 2.41 5.44 21.89
C ILE A 258 2.94 4.47 22.97
N SER A 259 2.13 4.01 23.91
CA SER A 259 2.53 2.90 24.79
C SER A 259 2.74 1.61 23.99
N SER A 260 2.19 1.55 22.79
CA SER A 260 2.37 0.50 21.81
C SER A 260 3.36 0.88 20.70
N PHE A 261 3.84 2.13 20.54
CA PHE A 261 4.66 2.56 19.38
C PHE A 261 5.70 3.64 19.74
N SER A 262 6.85 3.67 19.07
CA SER A 262 7.79 4.82 19.19
C SER A 262 7.43 5.90 18.18
N LEU A 263 7.51 7.17 18.60
CA LEU A 263 7.15 8.33 17.78
C LEU A 263 8.14 8.65 16.67
N ASP A 264 9.41 8.33 16.86
CA ASP A 264 10.44 8.57 15.84
C ASP A 264 10.23 7.70 14.61
N ASP A 265 9.61 6.55 14.83
CA ASP A 265 9.37 5.56 13.80
C ASP A 265 8.14 5.93 12.92
N LEU A 266 7.19 6.76 13.41
CA LEU A 266 5.99 7.24 12.69
C LEU A 266 6.25 8.24 11.57
N LYS A 267 7.34 9.01 11.69
CA LYS A 267 7.66 10.09 10.76
C LYS A 267 8.14 9.56 9.40
N GLY A 268 8.57 8.30 9.33
CA GLY A 268 9.05 7.68 8.11
C GLY A 268 7.95 7.15 7.17
N ILE A 269 6.79 6.68 7.70
CA ILE A 269 5.80 5.95 6.89
C ILE A 269 5.39 6.74 5.65
N ASP A 270 5.74 6.25 4.47
CA ASP A 270 5.19 6.74 3.21
C ASP A 270 4.09 5.82 2.69
N THR A 271 2.86 6.32 2.71
CA THR A 271 1.65 5.57 2.33
C THR A 271 1.45 5.44 0.81
N ASN A 272 2.30 6.08 0.00
CA ASN A 272 2.18 6.04 -1.47
C ASN A 272 2.94 4.90 -2.15
N ARG A 273 3.65 4.05 -1.40
CA ARG A 273 4.64 3.12 -1.97
C ARG A 273 4.14 1.73 -2.39
N LEU A 274 2.84 1.57 -2.63
CA LEU A 274 2.29 0.29 -3.09
C LEU A 274 1.60 0.41 -4.45
N GLN A 275 2.20 1.18 -5.36
CA GLN A 275 2.17 0.82 -6.77
C GLN A 275 3.25 -0.25 -6.98
N LEU A 276 2.84 -1.51 -6.86
CA LEU A 276 3.63 -2.63 -7.36
C LEU A 276 3.72 -2.45 -8.88
N HIS A 277 4.96 -2.39 -9.36
CA HIS A 277 5.35 -2.26 -10.76
C HIS A 277 4.41 -3.03 -11.69
N GLY A 278 3.69 -2.27 -12.53
CA GLY A 278 3.15 -2.77 -13.77
C GLY A 278 4.26 -2.82 -14.83
N PRO A 279 4.06 -3.58 -15.92
CA PRO A 279 5.12 -3.95 -16.85
C PRO A 279 5.69 -2.72 -17.57
N GLY A 280 6.92 -2.36 -17.21
CA GLY A 280 7.68 -1.20 -17.70
C GLY A 280 8.68 -0.72 -16.65
N ASP A 281 9.59 -1.61 -16.23
CA ASP A 281 10.64 -1.36 -15.23
C ASP A 281 11.63 -0.29 -15.71
N ILE A 282 11.33 1.00 -15.50
CA ILE A 282 12.36 2.04 -15.52
C ILE A 282 13.01 2.05 -14.14
N ASP A 283 14.17 1.40 -14.00
CA ASP A 283 14.93 1.20 -12.75
C ASP A 283 15.53 2.50 -12.16
N TYR A 284 15.30 3.65 -12.79
CA TYR A 284 15.92 4.92 -12.47
C TYR A 284 14.91 5.91 -11.85
N PRO A 285 15.02 6.23 -10.54
CA PRO A 285 14.24 7.27 -9.90
C PRO A 285 14.27 8.61 -10.67
N PHE A 286 15.47 9.03 -11.07
CA PHE A 286 15.72 10.18 -11.92
C PHE A 286 15.98 9.68 -13.34
N ILE A 287 15.02 9.93 -14.22
CA ILE A 287 14.97 9.38 -15.58
C ILE A 287 15.92 10.14 -16.50
N GLY A 288 15.96 11.47 -16.38
CA GLY A 288 16.67 12.32 -17.32
C GLY A 288 16.50 13.80 -16.99
N LEU A 289 17.28 14.66 -17.65
CA LEU A 289 17.13 16.10 -17.58
C LEU A 289 17.26 16.76 -18.95
N LEU A 290 16.61 17.92 -19.06
CA LEU A 290 16.81 18.89 -20.14
C LEU A 290 17.30 20.19 -19.52
N MET A 291 18.31 20.80 -20.10
CA MET A 291 18.67 22.19 -19.80
C MET A 291 18.38 23.04 -21.02
N CYS A 292 17.71 24.18 -20.84
CA CYS A 292 17.40 25.12 -21.90
C CYS A 292 17.73 26.56 -21.50
N ASP A 293 17.75 27.44 -22.50
CA ASP A 293 17.79 28.88 -22.27
C ASP A 293 16.39 29.45 -21.99
N ASN A 294 16.34 30.76 -21.75
CA ASN A 294 15.09 31.47 -21.50
C ASN A 294 14.06 31.39 -22.65
N LEU A 295 14.49 31.12 -23.88
CA LEU A 295 13.63 30.96 -25.06
C LEU A 295 13.17 29.50 -25.27
N GLY A 296 13.53 28.59 -24.37
CA GLY A 296 13.20 27.18 -24.47
C GLY A 296 14.04 26.42 -25.50
N ARG A 297 15.18 26.96 -25.94
CA ARG A 297 16.12 26.21 -26.79
C ARG A 297 16.88 25.20 -25.93
N THR A 298 16.71 23.92 -26.22
CA THR A 298 17.42 22.85 -25.50
C THR A 298 18.92 22.94 -25.74
N LEU A 299 19.70 23.07 -24.67
CA LEU A 299 21.16 23.12 -24.68
C LEU A 299 21.78 21.77 -24.30
N VAL A 300 21.21 21.10 -23.30
CA VAL A 300 21.69 19.80 -22.83
C VAL A 300 20.51 18.86 -22.71
N VAL A 301 20.69 17.64 -23.21
CA VAL A 301 19.81 16.50 -22.99
C VAL A 301 20.67 15.43 -22.33
N SER A 302 20.18 14.87 -21.24
CA SER A 302 20.83 13.75 -20.60
C SER A 302 19.77 12.78 -20.09
N GLU A 303 20.02 11.50 -20.31
CA GLU A 303 19.18 10.39 -19.88
C GLU A 303 19.98 9.54 -18.89
N ALA A 304 19.29 8.91 -17.94
CA ALA A 304 19.89 7.87 -17.10
C ALA A 304 20.23 6.62 -17.93
N GLU A 305 19.41 6.34 -18.94
CA GLU A 305 19.64 5.28 -19.93
C GLU A 305 19.33 5.82 -21.34
N GLU A 306 20.22 5.52 -22.28
CA GLU A 306 20.09 6.01 -23.66
C GLU A 306 18.77 5.52 -24.28
N GLY A 307 17.94 6.46 -24.70
CA GLY A 307 16.65 6.18 -25.33
C GLY A 307 15.46 6.11 -24.38
N VAL A 308 15.65 6.27 -23.06
CA VAL A 308 14.54 6.19 -22.09
C VAL A 308 13.42 7.19 -22.40
N PHE A 309 13.74 8.42 -22.86
CA PHE A 309 12.69 9.35 -23.22
C PHE A 309 11.91 8.86 -24.44
N LYS A 310 12.59 8.29 -25.44
CA LYS A 310 11.91 7.73 -26.61
C LYS A 310 10.93 6.65 -26.19
N GLU A 311 11.30 5.78 -25.26
CA GLU A 311 10.41 4.72 -24.76
C GLU A 311 9.21 5.29 -24.01
N MET A 312 9.44 6.24 -23.10
CA MET A 312 8.37 6.87 -22.32
C MET A 312 7.29 7.53 -23.18
N PHE A 313 7.69 8.18 -24.27
CA PHE A 313 6.76 8.95 -25.10
C PHE A 313 6.15 8.15 -26.26
N VAL A 314 6.63 6.93 -26.54
CA VAL A 314 6.14 6.08 -27.67
C VAL A 314 5.05 5.08 -27.25
N GLN A 315 4.78 4.88 -25.96
CA GLN A 315 3.81 3.89 -25.47
C GLN A 315 2.33 4.10 -25.89
N ASN A 316 1.99 5.19 -26.58
CA ASN A 316 0.66 5.39 -27.15
C ASN A 316 0.63 5.01 -28.65
N GLU A 317 0.15 3.79 -28.94
CA GLU A 317 0.08 3.16 -30.29
C GLU A 317 -0.66 3.98 -31.36
N VAL A 318 -1.38 5.04 -30.99
CA VAL A 318 -2.33 5.73 -31.88
C VAL A 318 -1.65 6.73 -32.83
N SER A 319 -0.38 7.09 -32.62
CA SER A 319 0.36 7.80 -33.67
C SER A 319 1.87 7.59 -33.56
N GLN A 320 2.47 6.92 -34.54
CA GLN A 320 3.91 6.95 -34.83
C GLN A 320 4.39 8.36 -35.28
N LYS A 321 3.81 9.44 -34.75
CA LYS A 321 4.34 10.78 -34.95
C LYS A 321 5.63 10.86 -34.16
N GLN A 322 6.69 11.24 -34.86
CA GLN A 322 8.02 11.43 -34.32
C GLN A 322 7.93 12.41 -33.13
N TYR A 323 8.08 11.88 -31.91
CA TYR A 323 8.09 12.67 -30.70
C TYR A 323 9.38 13.51 -30.68
N ASP A 324 9.23 14.81 -30.47
CA ASP A 324 10.35 15.75 -30.38
C ASP A 324 10.42 16.30 -28.96
N ILE A 325 11.37 15.78 -28.18
CA ILE A 325 11.59 16.19 -26.79
C ILE A 325 11.96 17.68 -26.67
N HIS A 326 12.46 18.29 -27.73
CA HIS A 326 12.81 19.71 -27.76
C HIS A 326 11.59 20.63 -27.69
N LEU A 327 10.37 20.09 -27.88
CA LEU A 327 9.13 20.86 -27.71
C LEU A 327 8.77 21.11 -26.24
N ILE A 328 9.19 20.26 -25.31
CA ILE A 328 8.90 20.44 -23.88
C ILE A 328 9.49 21.77 -23.37
N PRO A 329 10.80 22.04 -23.54
CA PRO A 329 11.39 23.30 -23.08
C PRO A 329 10.74 24.55 -23.70
N MET A 330 10.38 24.50 -24.99
CA MET A 330 9.68 25.59 -25.67
C MET A 330 8.30 25.86 -25.06
N PHE A 331 7.53 24.80 -24.81
CA PHE A 331 6.22 24.90 -24.20
C PHE A 331 6.31 25.49 -22.78
N LEU A 332 7.25 25.02 -21.96
CA LEU A 332 7.44 25.52 -20.60
C LEU A 332 7.92 26.98 -20.57
N SER A 333 8.81 27.36 -21.48
CA SER A 333 9.24 28.77 -21.64
C SER A 333 8.04 29.67 -21.97
N ALA A 334 7.20 29.28 -22.94
CA ALA A 334 6.00 30.03 -23.29
C ALA A 334 4.98 30.10 -22.14
N LEU A 335 4.77 28.98 -21.43
CA LEU A 335 3.88 28.91 -20.27
C LEU A 335 4.35 29.85 -19.15
N ARG A 336 5.66 29.95 -18.94
CA ARG A 336 6.26 30.85 -17.95
C ARG A 336 6.12 32.32 -18.34
N ASP A 337 6.33 32.65 -19.60
CA ASP A 337 6.15 34.04 -20.04
C ASP A 337 4.69 34.46 -19.92
N PHE A 338 3.76 33.55 -20.24
CA PHE A 338 2.33 33.75 -19.99
C PHE A 338 2.01 33.89 -18.49
N SER A 339 2.62 33.08 -17.61
CA SER A 339 2.35 33.14 -16.17
C SER A 339 2.81 34.45 -15.52
N LYS A 340 3.88 35.06 -16.03
CA LYS A 340 4.35 36.40 -15.63
C LYS A 340 3.34 37.49 -15.98
N GLU A 341 2.71 37.41 -17.14
CA GLU A 341 1.72 38.40 -17.59
C GLU A 341 0.46 38.40 -16.70
N ILE A 342 0.08 37.23 -16.19
CA ILE A 342 -1.14 37.03 -15.39
C ILE A 342 -0.91 37.10 -13.87
N SER A 343 0.34 37.32 -13.41
CA SER A 343 0.72 37.41 -11.99
C SER A 343 0.29 36.20 -11.12
N LEU A 344 0.14 35.02 -11.72
CA LEU A 344 -0.44 33.85 -11.03
C LEU A 344 0.57 32.99 -10.28
N ILE A 345 1.87 33.20 -10.45
CA ILE A 345 2.88 32.31 -9.88
C ILE A 345 3.95 33.14 -9.16
N GLY A 346 3.97 33.00 -7.83
CA GLY A 346 5.16 33.23 -7.03
C GLY A 346 5.97 31.93 -6.96
N ASP A 347 7.29 32.10 -6.95
CA ASP A 347 8.35 31.11 -6.77
C ASP A 347 8.88 30.35 -7.99
N ASP A 348 10.21 30.19 -7.98
CA ASP A 348 11.13 29.83 -9.06
C ASP A 348 11.08 28.35 -9.51
N ASP A 349 10.16 27.55 -8.95
CA ASP A 349 10.10 26.11 -9.19
C ASP A 349 8.67 25.67 -9.58
N PHE A 350 8.55 24.97 -10.72
CA PHE A 350 7.29 24.47 -11.26
C PHE A 350 7.31 22.93 -11.34
N HIS A 351 6.22 22.28 -10.92
CA HIS A 351 6.13 20.82 -10.88
C HIS A 351 4.86 20.33 -11.60
N LEU A 352 5.04 19.44 -12.57
CA LEU A 352 3.96 18.74 -13.28
C LEU A 352 3.96 17.27 -12.89
N ARG A 353 2.81 16.78 -12.43
CA ARG A 353 2.63 15.38 -12.06
C ARG A 353 1.99 14.62 -13.19
N GLY A 354 2.56 13.47 -13.56
CA GLY A 354 2.00 12.55 -14.55
C GLY A 354 1.67 11.20 -13.94
N ASP A 355 1.00 10.34 -14.71
CA ASP A 355 0.62 8.99 -14.25
C ASP A 355 1.83 8.05 -14.11
N HIS A 356 2.92 8.33 -14.84
CA HIS A 356 4.12 7.48 -14.90
C HIS A 356 5.41 8.22 -14.54
N PHE A 357 5.46 9.53 -14.78
CA PHE A 357 6.61 10.36 -14.47
C PHE A 357 6.16 11.74 -14.02
N ASP A 358 7.01 12.36 -13.21
CA ASP A 358 6.87 13.73 -12.75
C ASP A 358 7.95 14.60 -13.39
N MET A 359 7.64 15.87 -13.60
CA MET A 359 8.54 16.85 -14.20
C MET A 359 8.71 18.02 -13.26
N SER A 360 9.96 18.41 -13.02
CA SER A 360 10.30 19.50 -12.10
C SER A 360 11.21 20.50 -12.78
N VAL A 361 10.89 21.77 -12.64
CA VAL A 361 11.56 22.87 -13.33
C VAL A 361 12.27 23.74 -12.31
N PHE A 362 13.53 24.07 -12.59
CA PHE A 362 14.39 24.90 -11.77
C PHE A 362 15.01 26.00 -12.63
N ASP A 363 15.01 27.25 -12.15
CA ASP A 363 15.53 28.40 -12.89
C ASP A 363 16.80 28.99 -12.26
N HIS A 364 17.80 29.33 -13.09
CA HIS A 364 19.02 30.01 -12.63
C HIS A 364 19.70 30.82 -13.74
N GLU A 365 19.94 32.11 -13.48
CA GLU A 365 20.67 33.03 -14.38
C GLU A 365 20.23 33.01 -15.85
N GLY A 366 18.93 32.85 -16.11
CA GLY A 366 18.38 32.82 -17.47
C GLY A 366 18.45 31.47 -18.18
N PHE A 367 18.85 30.43 -17.45
CA PHE A 367 18.76 29.03 -17.88
C PHE A 367 17.72 28.29 -17.03
N THR A 368 17.16 27.24 -17.60
CA THR A 368 16.13 26.41 -16.97
C THR A 368 16.57 24.95 -17.03
N LEU A 369 16.47 24.25 -15.90
CA LEU A 369 16.65 22.81 -15.79
C LEU A 369 15.28 22.15 -15.64
N ILE A 370 14.99 21.14 -16.45
CA ILE A 370 13.77 20.35 -16.42
C ILE A 370 14.19 18.93 -16.10
N LEU A 371 13.84 18.45 -14.91
CA LEU A 371 14.18 17.13 -14.41
C LEU A 371 12.97 16.20 -14.50
N PHE A 372 13.17 15.02 -15.08
CA PHE A 372 12.16 13.97 -15.21
C PHE A 372 12.45 12.88 -14.17
N THR A 373 11.43 12.50 -13.41
CA THR A 373 11.53 11.47 -12.38
C THR A 373 10.39 10.48 -12.50
N ASN A 374 10.57 9.25 -12.04
CA ASN A 374 9.46 8.32 -11.87
C ASN A 374 8.40 8.90 -10.91
N SER A 375 7.13 8.60 -11.18
CA SER A 375 6.02 9.02 -10.31
C SER A 375 6.20 8.40 -8.92
N GLY A 376 6.46 9.22 -7.90
CA GLY A 376 6.72 8.76 -6.53
C GLY A 376 8.11 9.07 -5.98
N VAL A 377 9.00 9.67 -6.78
CA VAL A 377 10.27 10.21 -6.27
C VAL A 377 10.02 11.40 -5.34
N LYS A 378 10.56 11.32 -4.12
CA LYS A 378 10.54 12.42 -3.14
C LYS A 378 11.58 13.48 -3.48
N LEU A 379 11.26 14.32 -4.46
CA LEU A 379 12.17 15.37 -4.92
C LEU A 379 12.56 16.35 -3.81
N THR A 380 11.68 16.58 -2.83
CA THR A 380 11.93 17.48 -1.70
C THR A 380 13.18 17.09 -0.91
N THR A 381 13.52 15.80 -0.84
CA THR A 381 14.73 15.31 -0.16
C THR A 381 16.01 15.71 -0.89
N PHE A 382 15.95 15.90 -2.21
CA PHE A 382 17.10 16.18 -3.08
C PHE A 382 17.09 17.60 -3.65
N ARG A 383 16.09 18.42 -3.33
CA ARG A 383 15.86 19.74 -3.94
C ARG A 383 17.08 20.65 -3.83
N ASP A 384 17.65 20.78 -2.64
CA ASP A 384 18.80 21.66 -2.41
C ASP A 384 20.04 21.20 -3.19
N GLU A 385 20.25 19.89 -3.29
CA GLU A 385 21.36 19.31 -4.04
C GLU A 385 21.20 19.52 -5.56
N ILE A 386 19.98 19.37 -6.07
CA ILE A 386 19.65 19.64 -7.48
C ILE A 386 19.87 21.12 -7.79
N HIS A 387 19.39 22.02 -6.92
CA HIS A 387 19.62 23.46 -7.03
C HIS A 387 21.11 23.81 -7.01
N ASP A 388 21.87 23.23 -6.08
CA ASP A 388 23.30 23.47 -5.94
C ASP A 388 24.10 22.97 -7.15
N PHE A 389 23.77 21.78 -7.64
CA PHE A 389 24.34 21.26 -8.88
C PHE A 389 24.06 22.23 -10.03
N PHE A 390 22.80 22.61 -10.24
CA PHE A 390 22.41 23.45 -11.35
C PHE A 390 23.09 24.82 -11.31
N LYS A 391 23.13 25.46 -10.13
CA LYS A 391 23.83 26.73 -9.91
C LYS A 391 25.32 26.64 -10.23
N LYS A 392 26.01 25.60 -9.73
CA LYS A 392 27.44 25.39 -9.99
C LYS A 392 27.69 25.09 -11.47
N PHE A 393 26.83 24.29 -12.09
CA PHE A 393 26.92 23.90 -13.50
C PHE A 393 26.81 25.12 -14.42
N VAL A 394 25.76 25.93 -14.26
CA VAL A 394 25.55 27.16 -15.04
C VAL A 394 26.69 28.14 -14.81
N LYS A 395 27.06 28.42 -13.55
CA LYS A 395 28.14 29.36 -13.22
C LYS A 395 29.48 28.94 -13.81
N GLY A 396 29.81 27.65 -13.73
CA GLY A 396 31.07 27.10 -14.25
C GLY A 396 31.16 27.11 -15.77
N LYS A 397 30.02 27.07 -16.48
CA LYS A 397 29.96 26.96 -17.94
C LYS A 397 29.34 28.18 -18.63
N LYS A 398 29.02 29.26 -17.90
CA LYS A 398 28.27 30.42 -18.38
C LYS A 398 28.79 30.98 -19.70
N GLY A 399 30.09 31.23 -19.81
CA GLY A 399 30.70 31.77 -21.03
C GLY A 399 30.54 30.84 -22.25
N LEU A 400 30.61 29.52 -22.04
CA LEU A 400 30.38 28.53 -23.10
C LEU A 400 28.89 28.50 -23.50
N LEU A 401 27.98 28.45 -22.52
CA LEU A 401 26.55 28.42 -22.77
C LEU A 401 26.08 29.65 -23.53
N GLU A 402 26.50 30.85 -23.10
CA GLU A 402 26.17 32.11 -23.80
C GLU A 402 26.76 32.17 -25.21
N ASP A 403 27.98 31.67 -25.41
CA ASP A 403 28.61 31.64 -26.74
C ASP A 403 27.89 30.68 -27.70
N VAL A 404 27.48 29.51 -27.21
CA VAL A 404 26.67 28.56 -28.00
C VAL A 404 25.29 29.12 -28.31
N VAL A 405 24.64 29.75 -27.33
CA VAL A 405 23.35 30.44 -27.52
C VAL A 405 23.42 31.53 -28.60
N LYS A 406 24.56 32.26 -28.68
CA LYS A 406 24.79 33.32 -29.67
C LYS A 406 25.18 32.78 -31.05
N LYS A 407 26.00 31.73 -31.11
CA LYS A 407 26.58 31.21 -32.36
C LYS A 407 25.82 30.03 -32.96
N GLY A 408 24.98 29.35 -32.19
CA GLY A 408 24.22 28.17 -32.60
C GLY A 408 25.05 26.88 -32.72
N ASP A 409 26.29 26.85 -32.22
CA ASP A 409 27.18 25.69 -32.33
C ASP A 409 26.97 24.69 -31.17
N MET A 410 25.95 23.84 -31.30
CA MET A 410 25.56 22.86 -30.28
C MET A 410 26.60 21.75 -30.06
N SER A 411 27.50 21.51 -31.04
CA SER A 411 28.50 20.45 -30.96
C SER A 411 29.43 20.59 -29.74
N ARG A 412 29.63 21.83 -29.29
CA ARG A 412 30.48 22.18 -28.15
C ARG A 412 29.84 21.85 -26.79
N LEU A 413 28.56 21.47 -26.77
CA LEU A 413 27.84 21.09 -25.55
C LEU A 413 27.88 19.58 -25.27
N ALA A 414 28.40 18.75 -26.17
CA ALA A 414 28.50 17.30 -25.95
C ALA A 414 29.19 16.91 -24.62
N PRO A 415 30.29 17.57 -24.19
CA PRO A 415 30.89 17.29 -22.88
C PRO A 415 29.98 17.60 -21.69
N LEU A 416 29.07 18.58 -21.85
CA LEU A 416 28.13 18.97 -20.79
C LEU A 416 27.01 17.95 -20.61
N ALA A 417 26.57 17.30 -21.69
CA ALA A 417 25.63 16.19 -21.63
C ALA A 417 26.22 14.99 -20.87
N SER A 418 27.49 14.67 -21.12
CA SER A 418 28.18 13.61 -20.37
C SER A 418 28.34 13.95 -18.89
N GLU A 419 28.67 15.21 -18.54
CA GLU A 419 28.76 15.68 -17.15
C GLU A 419 27.40 15.59 -16.44
N ALA A 420 26.32 15.96 -17.13
CA ALA A 420 24.95 15.84 -16.63
C ALA A 420 24.52 14.38 -16.42
N SER A 421 24.88 13.48 -17.33
CA SER A 421 24.59 12.03 -17.23
C SER A 421 25.26 11.43 -16.01
N THR A 422 26.56 11.69 -15.82
CA THR A 422 27.29 11.22 -14.63
C THR A 422 26.66 11.74 -13.33
N TRP A 423 26.13 12.95 -13.33
CA TRP A 423 25.44 13.49 -12.15
C TRP A 423 24.09 12.82 -11.89
N ILE A 424 23.31 12.52 -12.93
CA ILE A 424 22.05 11.75 -12.80
C ILE A 424 22.33 10.37 -12.20
N ASP A 425 23.38 9.69 -12.66
CA ASP A 425 23.77 8.38 -12.12
C ASP A 425 24.10 8.46 -10.63
N GLN A 426 24.88 9.47 -10.24
CA GLN A 426 25.21 9.72 -8.82
C GLN A 426 23.96 10.03 -8.00
N LEU A 427 23.03 10.80 -8.55
CA LEU A 427 21.78 11.14 -7.89
C LEU A 427 20.88 9.92 -7.72
N ASN A 428 20.82 9.05 -8.73
CA ASN A 428 20.10 7.77 -8.68
C ASN A 428 20.67 6.83 -7.62
N GLU A 429 21.99 6.64 -7.57
CA GLU A 429 22.63 5.80 -6.54
C GLU A 429 22.39 6.36 -5.14
N LYS A 430 22.56 7.67 -4.95
CA LYS A 430 22.28 8.31 -3.67
C LYS A 430 20.81 8.19 -3.25
N TYR A 431 19.90 8.25 -4.22
CA TYR A 431 18.48 8.03 -3.97
C TYR A 431 18.21 6.60 -3.52
N LYS A 432 18.80 5.60 -4.18
CA LYS A 432 18.70 4.19 -3.75
C LYS A 432 19.18 4.02 -2.32
N ASP A 433 20.36 4.53 -1.97
CA ASP A 433 20.90 4.48 -0.61
C ASP A 433 19.94 5.12 0.42
N THR A 434 19.47 6.33 0.12
CA THR A 434 18.58 7.10 1.01
C THR A 434 17.23 6.39 1.18
N VAL A 435 16.74 5.77 0.11
CA VAL A 435 15.48 5.03 0.11
C VAL A 435 15.60 3.70 0.81
N GLU A 436 16.68 2.95 0.64
CA GLU A 436 16.91 1.70 1.35
C GLU A 436 17.02 1.94 2.86
N ASP A 437 17.71 2.99 3.29
CA ASP A 437 17.80 3.39 4.70
C ASP A 437 16.43 3.82 5.27
N SER A 438 15.61 4.52 4.47
CA SER A 438 14.24 4.87 4.83
C SER A 438 13.31 3.65 4.87
N LEU A 439 13.46 2.70 3.95
CA LEU A 439 12.65 1.48 3.89
C LEU A 439 12.96 0.56 5.06
N LEU A 440 14.23 0.41 5.43
CA LEU A 440 14.64 -0.37 6.59
C LEU A 440 14.14 0.25 7.90
N SER A 441 14.10 1.58 8.01
CA SER A 441 13.55 2.26 9.19
C SER A 441 12.01 2.15 9.27
N ASP A 442 11.30 2.34 8.15
CA ASP A 442 9.83 2.18 8.05
C ASP A 442 9.38 0.74 8.28
N PHE A 443 10.16 -0.23 7.83
CA PHE A 443 9.83 -1.62 7.95
C PHE A 443 10.04 -2.14 9.38
N ASN A 444 11.14 -1.74 10.02
CA ASN A 444 11.35 -2.00 11.44
C ASN A 444 10.28 -1.32 12.29
N TYR A 445 9.81 -0.15 11.85
CA TYR A 445 8.71 0.52 12.48
C TYR A 445 7.39 -0.26 12.35
N LEU A 446 6.94 -0.54 11.14
CA LEU A 446 5.69 -1.24 10.88
C LEU A 446 5.67 -2.63 11.54
N LYS A 447 6.83 -3.30 11.58
CA LYS A 447 7.04 -4.56 12.32
C LYS A 447 6.82 -4.41 13.82
N LYS A 448 7.22 -3.28 14.41
CA LYS A 448 7.00 -2.93 15.82
C LYS A 448 5.54 -2.54 16.04
N VAL A 449 4.93 -1.80 15.12
CA VAL A 449 3.51 -1.43 15.18
C VAL A 449 2.61 -2.66 15.20
N TYR A 450 2.86 -3.55 14.26
CA TYR A 450 2.09 -4.77 14.17
C TYR A 450 2.27 -5.64 15.42
N GLY A 451 3.51 -5.84 15.89
CA GLY A 451 3.79 -6.63 17.10
C GLY A 451 3.09 -6.09 18.35
N ASN A 452 2.89 -4.78 18.45
CA ASN A 452 2.24 -4.18 19.60
C ASN A 452 0.71 -4.12 19.48
N LEU A 453 0.16 -4.03 18.25
CA LEU A 453 -1.26 -4.30 18.01
C LEU A 453 -1.61 -5.76 18.33
N GLU A 454 -0.72 -6.70 18.01
CA GLU A 454 -0.88 -8.11 18.39
C GLU A 454 -0.83 -8.29 19.91
N GLU A 455 0.05 -7.59 20.61
CA GLU A 455 0.10 -7.62 22.08
C GLU A 455 -1.18 -7.05 22.71
N LEU A 456 -1.69 -5.94 22.18
CA LEU A 456 -2.94 -5.34 22.63
C LEU A 456 -4.12 -6.29 22.36
N SER A 457 -4.19 -6.85 21.15
CA SER A 457 -5.19 -7.86 20.78
C SER A 457 -5.10 -9.08 21.69
N ARG A 458 -3.90 -9.56 22.01
CA ARG A 458 -3.66 -10.65 22.96
C ARG A 458 -4.20 -10.32 24.34
N ARG A 459 -3.89 -9.14 24.88
CA ARG A 459 -4.38 -8.70 26.21
C ARG A 459 -5.89 -8.53 26.24
N ILE A 460 -6.48 -7.97 25.18
CA ILE A 460 -7.94 -7.87 25.01
C ILE A 460 -8.52 -9.29 25.00
N ILE A 461 -8.03 -10.18 24.13
CA ILE A 461 -8.51 -11.55 24.06
C ILE A 461 -8.32 -12.26 25.40
N GLU A 462 -7.18 -12.15 26.08
CA GLU A 462 -6.96 -12.77 27.40
C GLU A 462 -7.93 -12.24 28.46
N LYS A 463 -8.11 -10.92 28.52
CA LYS A 463 -9.07 -10.25 29.41
C LYS A 463 -10.50 -10.69 29.14
N TYR A 464 -10.89 -10.84 27.87
CA TYR A 464 -12.26 -11.14 27.47
C TYR A 464 -12.54 -12.63 27.21
N THR A 465 -11.53 -13.50 27.12
CA THR A 465 -11.70 -14.95 26.90
C THR A 465 -12.40 -15.60 28.07
N GLY A 466 -12.09 -15.20 29.31
CA GLY A 466 -12.79 -15.69 30.49
C GLY A 466 -14.28 -15.36 30.44
N ILE A 467 -14.60 -14.13 30.02
CA ILE A 467 -15.97 -13.62 29.94
C ILE A 467 -16.73 -14.27 28.78
N LEU A 468 -16.11 -14.39 27.60
CA LEU A 468 -16.71 -15.08 26.46
C LEU A 468 -17.00 -16.55 26.79
N LYS A 469 -16.13 -17.22 27.55
CA LYS A 469 -16.39 -18.58 28.07
C LYS A 469 -17.57 -18.59 29.04
N GLN A 470 -17.67 -17.63 29.96
CA GLN A 470 -18.80 -17.51 30.88
C GLN A 470 -20.12 -17.22 30.15
N VAL A 471 -20.13 -16.28 29.21
CA VAL A 471 -21.29 -15.96 28.37
C VAL A 471 -21.72 -17.18 27.54
N LYS A 472 -20.76 -17.93 26.98
CA LYS A 472 -21.05 -19.18 26.26
C LYS A 472 -21.68 -20.22 27.19
N LEU A 473 -21.13 -20.41 28.40
CA LEU A 473 -21.66 -21.33 29.39
C LEU A 473 -23.08 -20.93 29.86
N ILE A 474 -23.31 -19.63 30.06
CA ILE A 474 -24.64 -19.09 30.40
C ILE A 474 -25.61 -19.34 29.25
N LYS A 475 -25.23 -19.10 27.99
CA LYS A 475 -26.07 -19.41 26.82
C LYS A 475 -26.44 -20.90 26.78
N GLU A 476 -25.47 -21.80 26.92
CA GLU A 476 -25.70 -23.25 26.94
C GLU A 476 -26.61 -23.70 28.11
N ARG A 477 -26.46 -23.09 29.29
CA ARG A 477 -27.32 -23.36 30.46
C ARG A 477 -28.71 -22.78 30.29
N LEU A 478 -28.83 -21.59 29.69
CA LEU A 478 -30.09 -20.91 29.40
C LEU A 478 -30.91 -21.72 28.40
N THR A 479 -30.30 -22.18 27.31
CA THR A 479 -30.94 -23.06 26.34
C THR A 479 -31.42 -24.36 27.00
N ARG A 480 -30.61 -25.00 27.85
CA ARG A 480 -31.00 -26.21 28.59
C ARG A 480 -32.14 -25.97 29.59
N ALA A 481 -32.12 -24.85 30.31
CA ALA A 481 -33.17 -24.50 31.27
C ALA A 481 -34.48 -24.18 30.56
N PHE A 482 -34.41 -23.49 29.42
CA PHE A 482 -35.54 -23.18 28.56
C PHE A 482 -36.23 -24.45 28.04
N PHE A 483 -35.48 -25.43 27.50
CA PHE A 483 -36.05 -26.69 27.03
C PHE A 483 -36.62 -27.60 28.13
N LYS A 484 -36.31 -27.32 29.40
CA LYS A 484 -36.80 -28.09 30.55
C LYS A 484 -37.89 -27.36 31.34
N ASP A 485 -38.33 -26.19 30.88
CA ASP A 485 -39.24 -25.29 31.60
C ASP A 485 -38.79 -24.99 33.05
N ASP A 486 -37.47 -24.96 33.29
CA ASP A 486 -36.88 -24.74 34.62
C ASP A 486 -36.80 -23.24 34.93
N THR A 487 -37.93 -22.69 35.37
CA THR A 487 -38.11 -21.27 35.70
C THR A 487 -37.17 -20.77 36.80
N VAL A 488 -36.77 -21.63 37.73
CA VAL A 488 -35.84 -21.27 38.82
C VAL A 488 -34.43 -21.11 38.28
N ALA A 489 -33.97 -22.05 37.43
CA ALA A 489 -32.67 -21.95 36.77
C ALA A 489 -32.59 -20.73 35.83
N LEU A 490 -33.67 -20.41 35.10
CA LEU A 490 -33.72 -19.23 34.23
C LEU A 490 -33.53 -17.92 35.02
N LYS A 491 -34.16 -17.79 36.19
CA LYS A 491 -34.02 -16.61 37.05
C LYS A 491 -32.58 -16.44 37.55
N HIS A 492 -31.95 -17.53 38.00
CA HIS A 492 -30.56 -17.50 38.45
C HIS A 492 -29.59 -17.11 37.32
N LEU A 493 -29.80 -17.64 36.10
CA LEU A 493 -28.96 -17.32 34.94
C LEU A 493 -29.10 -15.85 34.50
N LEU A 494 -30.30 -15.26 34.68
CA LEU A 494 -30.52 -13.84 34.38
C LEU A 494 -29.76 -12.93 35.36
N ASP A 495 -29.70 -13.29 36.63
CA ASP A 495 -28.94 -12.55 37.64
C ASP A 495 -27.42 -12.70 37.42
N GLU A 496 -26.96 -13.90 37.03
CA GLU A 496 -25.57 -14.17 36.61
C GLU A 496 -25.18 -13.31 35.38
N ALA A 497 -26.07 -13.21 34.38
CA ALA A 497 -25.85 -12.35 33.21
C ALA A 497 -25.80 -10.86 33.56
N LYS A 498 -26.65 -10.38 34.47
CA LYS A 498 -26.62 -8.99 34.98
C LYS A 498 -25.34 -8.68 35.75
N GLN A 499 -24.80 -9.65 36.48
CA GLN A 499 -23.54 -9.47 37.20
C GLN A 499 -22.37 -9.30 36.23
N ILE A 500 -22.30 -10.14 35.17
CA ILE A 500 -21.33 -9.97 34.09
C ILE A 500 -21.50 -8.61 33.40
N GLN A 501 -22.73 -8.16 33.16
CA GLN A 501 -22.99 -6.84 32.58
C GLN A 501 -22.50 -5.69 33.47
N LYS A 502 -22.61 -5.79 34.80
CA LYS A 502 -22.12 -4.77 35.74
C LYS A 502 -20.61 -4.67 35.80
N GLU A 503 -19.91 -5.77 35.55
CA GLU A 503 -18.45 -5.79 35.47
C GLU A 503 -17.93 -5.12 34.18
N PHE A 504 -18.82 -4.86 33.21
CA PHE A 504 -18.51 -4.24 31.91
C PHE A 504 -19.58 -3.22 31.49
N PRO A 505 -19.66 -2.05 32.16
CA PRO A 505 -20.44 -0.94 31.63
C PRO A 505 -19.86 -0.52 30.27
N GLY A 506 -20.72 -0.44 29.26
CA GLY A 506 -20.36 -0.14 27.87
C GLY A 506 -19.69 1.21 27.68
#